data_AF-A0A4Y2R5T0-F1
#
_entry.id   AF-A0A4Y2R5T0-F1
#
_cell.length_a   1.000
_cell.length_b   1.000
_cell.length_c   1.000
_cell.angle_alpha   90.00
_cell.angle_beta   90.00
_cell.angle_gamma   90.00
#
_symmetry.space_group_name_H-M   'P 1'
#
loop_
_entity.id
_entity.type
_entity.pdbx_description
1 polymer ?
#
loop_
_entity_poly.entity_id
_entity_poly.type
_entity_poly.pdbx_seq_one_letter_code
_entity_poly.pdbx_strand_id
1 'polypeptide(L)'
;MAGRFYTFANRSVCQFTALGFAVLYRKAFCPQKVSSEIRHVVALTIGFGLCYFCFGYQISHLLLQSTLSYLIMNYVSPHIMHRPLMITTQKVISLAFSLHDGLCQSEEKMTSEQRRRAVRHIPTVLDFFSYIFHFQALMCGPLVFYNDYIEGKGYVKNFSPTVVVVRKLVVSIFCALFLITIVPFSPITYLQDPKFQNYTPWYTKLLYLLRATSVVRSKYYHAWLLGNLKHFM
;
A
#
# COMPACT_ATOMS: atom_id res chain seq x y z
N MET A 1 -0.33 -25.13 18.82
CA MET A 1 -1.25 -25.69 17.81
C MET A 1 -2.70 -25.26 18.07
N ALA A 2 -3.17 -25.35 19.32
CA ALA A 2 -4.50 -24.89 19.73
C ALA A 2 -4.82 -23.42 19.33
N GLY A 3 -3.93 -22.45 19.61
CA GLY A 3 -4.19 -21.04 19.30
C GLY A 3 -4.47 -20.74 17.82
N ARG A 4 -3.72 -21.36 16.89
CA ARG A 4 -3.97 -21.20 15.44
C ARG A 4 -5.30 -21.81 15.00
N PHE A 5 -5.67 -22.94 15.60
CA PHE A 5 -6.96 -23.58 15.36
C PHE A 5 -8.13 -22.72 15.88
N TYR A 6 -8.00 -22.12 17.07
CA TYR A 6 -8.99 -21.18 17.60
C TYR A 6 -9.14 -19.93 16.73
N THR A 7 -8.04 -19.32 16.29
CA THR A 7 -8.12 -18.17 15.37
C THR A 7 -8.79 -18.53 14.05
N PHE A 8 -8.50 -19.71 13.51
CA PHE A 8 -9.16 -20.21 12.30
C PHE A 8 -10.65 -20.47 12.51
N ALA A 9 -11.02 -21.14 13.60
CA ALA A 9 -12.41 -21.39 13.97
C ALA A 9 -13.20 -20.09 14.17
N ASN A 10 -12.64 -19.11 14.89
CA ASN A 10 -13.28 -17.80 15.09
C ASN A 10 -13.54 -17.08 13.77
N ARG A 11 -12.59 -17.11 12.83
CA ARG A 11 -12.75 -16.51 11.49
C ARG A 11 -13.82 -17.23 10.68
N SER A 12 -13.83 -18.55 10.69
CA SER A 12 -14.83 -19.36 9.98
C SER A 12 -16.24 -19.11 10.53
N VAL A 13 -16.42 -19.15 11.85
CA VAL A 13 -17.69 -18.83 12.52
C VAL A 13 -18.14 -17.42 12.15
N CYS A 14 -17.24 -16.43 12.24
CA CYS A 14 -17.56 -15.05 11.88
C CYS A 14 -18.01 -14.89 10.42
N GLN A 15 -17.42 -15.62 9.47
CA GLN A 15 -17.85 -15.55 8.07
C GLN A 15 -19.26 -16.08 7.87
N PHE A 16 -19.60 -17.22 8.49
CA PHE A 16 -20.96 -17.75 8.44
C PHE A 16 -21.97 -16.84 9.13
N THR A 17 -21.62 -16.28 10.30
CA THR A 17 -22.45 -15.29 11.00
C THR A 17 -22.64 -14.02 10.17
N ALA A 18 -21.59 -13.52 9.52
CA ALA A 18 -21.64 -12.36 8.64
C ALA A 18 -22.56 -12.61 7.42
N LEU A 19 -22.51 -13.81 6.83
CA LEU A 19 -23.43 -14.19 5.74
C LEU A 19 -24.89 -14.20 6.20
N GLY A 20 -25.16 -14.75 7.38
CA GLY A 20 -26.50 -14.72 7.98
C GLY A 20 -27.00 -13.30 8.21
N PHE A 21 -26.20 -12.44 8.85
CA PHE A 21 -26.53 -11.03 9.03
C PHE A 21 -26.68 -10.29 7.70
N ALA A 22 -25.90 -10.60 6.67
CA ALA A 22 -26.02 -9.95 5.37
C ALA A 22 -27.38 -10.25 4.71
N VAL A 23 -27.90 -11.47 4.83
CA VAL A 23 -29.24 -11.82 4.31
C VAL A 23 -30.34 -11.09 5.09
N LEU A 24 -30.25 -11.07 6.42
CA LEU A 24 -31.20 -10.36 7.28
C LEU A 24 -31.16 -8.85 7.01
N TYR A 25 -29.96 -8.28 6.91
CA TYR A 25 -29.75 -6.87 6.63
C TYR A 25 -30.36 -6.45 5.30
N ARG A 26 -30.16 -7.24 4.23
CA ARG A 26 -30.76 -6.95 2.92
C ARG A 26 -32.30 -7.00 2.94
N LYS A 27 -32.89 -7.92 3.71
CA LYS A 27 -34.34 -8.06 3.83
C LYS A 27 -34.96 -6.94 4.68
N ALA A 28 -34.36 -6.62 5.82
CA ALA A 28 -34.89 -5.65 6.77
C ALA A 28 -34.59 -4.19 6.38
N PHE A 29 -33.41 -3.92 5.81
CA PHE A 29 -32.91 -2.57 5.53
C PHE A 29 -32.83 -2.29 4.02
N CYS A 30 -33.95 -2.50 3.32
CA CYS A 30 -34.03 -2.22 1.89
C CYS A 30 -33.83 -0.72 1.59
N PRO A 31 -33.04 -0.33 0.57
CA PRO A 31 -32.74 1.08 0.28
C PRO A 31 -33.96 1.97 0.06
N GLN A 32 -35.10 1.41 -0.38
CA GLN A 32 -36.34 2.17 -0.56
C GLN A 32 -37.12 2.41 0.75
N LYS A 33 -36.79 1.69 1.84
CA LYS A 33 -37.56 1.70 3.09
C LYS A 33 -36.84 2.35 4.26
N VAL A 34 -35.50 2.40 4.23
CA VAL A 34 -34.69 2.88 5.35
C VAL A 34 -33.60 3.82 4.85
N SER A 35 -33.41 4.94 5.58
CA SER A 35 -32.37 5.94 5.32
C SER A 35 -30.96 5.34 5.25
N SER A 36 -30.09 5.94 4.45
CA SER A 36 -28.67 5.57 4.32
C SER A 36 -27.92 5.65 5.65
N GLU A 37 -28.27 6.61 6.51
CA GLU A 37 -27.62 6.80 7.81
C GLU A 37 -27.84 5.60 8.74
N ILE A 38 -29.09 5.19 8.93
CA ILE A 38 -29.46 4.03 9.76
C ILE A 38 -28.79 2.77 9.23
N ARG A 39 -28.78 2.61 7.90
CA ARG A 39 -28.11 1.51 7.21
C ARG A 39 -26.61 1.47 7.53
N HIS A 40 -25.92 2.61 7.47
CA HIS A 40 -24.50 2.68 7.77
C HIS A 40 -24.21 2.43 9.25
N VAL A 41 -24.98 3.01 10.17
CA VAL A 41 -24.81 2.80 11.61
C VAL A 41 -24.97 1.32 11.98
N VAL A 42 -26.02 0.65 11.50
CA VAL A 42 -26.25 -0.77 11.77
C VAL A 42 -25.12 -1.64 11.19
N ALA A 43 -24.71 -1.36 9.95
CA ALA A 43 -23.61 -2.09 9.32
C ALA A 43 -22.28 -1.90 10.07
N LEU A 44 -22.02 -0.69 10.54
CA LEU A 44 -20.83 -0.34 11.30
C LEU A 44 -20.81 -1.06 12.65
N THR A 45 -21.92 -1.05 13.39
CA THR A 45 -22.05 -1.74 14.68
C THR A 45 -21.84 -3.25 14.56
N ILE A 46 -22.49 -3.89 13.58
CA ILE A 46 -22.30 -5.33 13.33
C ILE A 46 -20.86 -5.62 12.90
N GLY A 47 -20.32 -4.80 11.99
CA GLY A 47 -18.94 -4.93 11.50
C GLY A 47 -17.90 -4.82 12.61
N PHE A 48 -18.03 -3.84 13.51
CA PHE A 48 -17.16 -3.69 14.67
C PHE A 48 -17.26 -4.87 15.64
N GLY A 49 -18.48 -5.33 15.95
CA GLY A 49 -18.68 -6.49 16.81
C GLY A 49 -18.00 -7.76 16.27
N LEU A 50 -18.17 -8.03 14.97
CA LEU A 50 -17.54 -9.17 14.29
C LEU A 50 -16.00 -9.05 14.23
N CYS A 51 -15.49 -7.84 13.96
CA CYS A 51 -14.05 -7.60 13.96
C CYS A 51 -13.44 -7.77 15.36
N TYR A 52 -14.12 -7.28 16.40
CA TYR A 52 -13.68 -7.43 17.78
C TYR A 52 -13.68 -8.91 18.20
N PHE A 53 -14.69 -9.68 17.82
CA PHE A 53 -14.72 -11.13 18.06
C PHE A 53 -13.55 -11.86 17.38
N CYS A 54 -13.19 -11.48 16.14
CA CYS A 54 -12.10 -12.13 15.40
C CYS A 54 -10.70 -11.74 15.86
N PHE A 55 -10.49 -10.45 16.15
CA PHE A 55 -9.17 -9.86 16.33
C PHE A 55 -8.91 -9.37 17.76
N GLY A 56 -9.92 -9.28 18.62
CA GLY A 56 -9.79 -8.74 19.97
C GLY A 56 -9.40 -7.26 20.00
N TYR A 57 -8.57 -6.89 20.98
CA TYR A 57 -8.08 -5.52 21.16
C TYR A 57 -7.20 -5.03 19.99
N GLN A 58 -6.67 -5.95 19.18
CA GLN A 58 -5.86 -5.67 18.00
C GLN A 58 -6.64 -4.94 16.89
N ILE A 59 -7.96 -4.81 17.00
CA ILE A 59 -8.80 -3.96 16.14
C ILE A 59 -8.34 -2.48 16.15
N SER A 60 -7.63 -2.03 17.19
CA SER A 60 -7.03 -0.70 17.27
C SER A 60 -6.11 -0.37 16.09
N HIS A 61 -5.34 -1.34 15.59
CA HIS A 61 -4.50 -1.15 14.40
C HIS A 61 -5.33 -0.91 13.13
N LEU A 62 -6.46 -1.61 12.99
CA LEU A 62 -7.37 -1.46 11.84
C LEU A 62 -8.06 -0.09 11.88
N LEU A 63 -8.48 0.34 13.06
CA LEU A 63 -9.05 1.66 13.30
C LEU A 63 -8.05 2.77 12.96
N LEU A 64 -6.84 2.70 13.53
CA LEU A 64 -5.79 3.69 13.28
C LEU A 64 -5.46 3.79 11.78
N GLN A 65 -5.29 2.66 11.10
CA GLN A 65 -5.01 2.63 9.66
C GLN A 65 -6.17 3.20 8.83
N SER A 66 -7.42 2.89 9.21
CA SER A 66 -8.61 3.40 8.52
C SER A 66 -8.75 4.92 8.69
N THR A 67 -8.51 5.43 9.91
CA THR A 67 -8.52 6.87 10.19
C THR A 67 -7.42 7.59 9.42
N LEU A 68 -6.18 7.09 9.43
CA LEU A 68 -5.09 7.67 8.65
C LEU A 68 -5.41 7.71 7.15
N SER A 69 -6.01 6.63 6.63
CA SER A 69 -6.44 6.55 5.23
C SER A 69 -7.51 7.60 4.91
N TYR A 70 -8.49 7.77 5.80
CA TYR A 70 -9.53 8.78 5.67
C TYR A 70 -8.99 10.21 5.69
N LEU A 71 -8.05 10.51 6.58
CA LEU A 71 -7.38 11.81 6.64
C LEU A 71 -6.64 12.11 5.32
N ILE A 72 -5.90 11.13 4.79
CA ILE A 72 -5.22 11.29 3.49
C ILE A 72 -6.23 11.62 2.38
N MET A 73 -7.39 10.95 2.34
CA MET A 73 -8.41 11.20 1.32
C MET A 73 -9.06 12.59 1.42
N ASN A 74 -9.15 13.17 2.63
CA ASN A 74 -9.73 14.50 2.82
C ASN A 74 -8.75 15.65 2.56
N TYR A 75 -7.48 15.47 2.93
CA TYR A 75 -6.49 16.55 2.89
C TYR A 75 -5.56 16.53 1.67
N VAL A 76 -5.47 15.41 0.95
CA VAL A 76 -4.60 15.27 -0.23
C VAL A 76 -5.41 15.36 -1.52
N SER A 77 -4.88 16.05 -2.52
CA SER A 77 -5.53 16.17 -3.84
C SER A 77 -5.89 14.81 -4.45
N PRO A 78 -7.09 14.66 -5.05
CA PRO A 78 -7.54 13.41 -5.68
C PRO A 78 -6.60 12.83 -6.73
N HIS A 79 -5.80 13.68 -7.38
CA HIS A 79 -4.86 13.24 -8.39
C HIS A 79 -3.64 12.48 -7.83
N ILE A 80 -3.31 12.68 -6.54
CA ILE A 80 -2.09 12.11 -5.94
C ILE A 80 -2.35 11.27 -4.69
N MET A 81 -3.54 11.33 -4.07
CA MET A 81 -3.87 10.67 -2.79
C MET A 81 -3.56 9.17 -2.73
N HIS A 82 -3.64 8.46 -3.86
CA HIS A 82 -3.40 7.02 -3.93
C HIS A 82 -1.94 6.64 -3.60
N ARG A 83 -0.97 7.53 -3.86
CA ARG A 83 0.47 7.28 -3.65
C ARG A 83 0.85 7.27 -2.16
N PRO A 84 0.59 8.33 -1.36
CA PRO A 84 0.84 8.29 0.07
C PRO A 84 0.04 7.20 0.78
N LEU A 85 -1.20 6.96 0.36
CA LEU A 85 -2.03 5.91 0.93
C LEU A 85 -1.37 4.53 0.79
N MET A 86 -0.86 4.21 -0.41
CA MET A 86 -0.15 2.97 -0.67
C MET A 86 1.11 2.83 0.18
N ILE A 87 1.97 3.85 0.21
CA ILE A 87 3.25 3.80 0.92
C ILE A 87 3.04 3.67 2.44
N THR A 88 2.15 4.48 3.02
CA THR A 88 1.81 4.40 4.45
C THR A 88 1.28 3.02 4.82
N THR A 89 0.37 2.47 4.00
CA THR A 89 -0.17 1.11 4.21
C THR A 89 0.93 0.05 4.15
N GLN A 90 1.81 0.11 3.16
CA GLN A 90 2.93 -0.83 3.02
C GLN A 90 3.88 -0.75 4.22
N LYS A 91 4.20 0.46 4.70
CA LYS A 91 5.07 0.66 5.87
C LYS A 91 4.47 0.10 7.16
N VAL A 92 3.20 0.41 7.43
CA VAL A 92 2.50 -0.08 8.62
C VAL A 92 2.42 -1.61 8.61
N ILE A 93 2.01 -2.20 7.48
CA ILE A 93 1.92 -3.66 7.33
C ILE A 93 3.30 -4.31 7.46
N SER A 94 4.33 -3.75 6.82
CA SER A 94 5.69 -4.29 6.90
C SER A 94 6.22 -4.28 8.32
N LEU A 95 6.01 -3.20 9.08
CA LEU A 95 6.40 -3.12 10.48
C LEU A 95 5.63 -4.13 11.34
N ALA A 96 4.33 -4.31 11.08
CA ALA A 96 3.52 -5.31 11.78
C ALA A 96 4.04 -6.74 11.56
N PHE A 97 4.42 -7.09 10.32
CA PHE A 97 5.05 -8.39 10.04
C PHE A 97 6.41 -8.53 10.71
N SER A 98 7.25 -7.51 10.63
CA SER A 98 8.54 -7.50 11.31
C SER A 98 8.42 -7.67 12.84
N LEU A 99 7.42 -7.04 13.46
CA LEU A 99 7.12 -7.19 14.88
C LEU A 99 6.61 -8.59 15.22
N HIS A 100 5.70 -9.12 14.41
CA HIS A 100 5.21 -10.49 14.57
C HIS A 100 6.37 -11.49 14.51
N ASP A 101 7.25 -11.35 13.52
CA ASP A 101 8.39 -12.25 13.35
C ASP A 101 9.40 -12.10 14.51
N GLY A 102 9.61 -10.90 15.04
CA GLY A 102 10.54 -10.68 16.15
C GLY A 102 10.00 -11.02 17.55
N LEU A 103 8.68 -10.93 17.77
CA LEU A 103 8.06 -11.13 19.09
C LEU A 103 7.38 -12.51 19.25
N CYS A 104 6.98 -13.15 18.15
CA CYS A 104 6.15 -14.35 18.20
C CYS A 104 6.76 -15.58 17.49
N GLN A 105 7.77 -15.40 16.64
CA GLN A 105 8.36 -16.49 15.87
C GLN A 105 9.71 -16.93 16.43
N SER A 106 9.95 -18.24 16.49
CA SER A 106 11.25 -18.79 16.90
C SER A 106 12.31 -18.60 15.81
N GLU A 107 13.53 -18.26 16.20
CA GLU A 107 14.62 -17.97 15.25
C GLU A 107 14.95 -19.11 14.30
N GLU A 108 14.83 -20.35 14.77
CA GLU A 108 15.07 -21.57 13.99
C GLU A 108 14.13 -21.71 12.79
N LYS A 109 12.92 -21.16 12.89
CA LYS A 109 11.89 -21.22 11.84
C LYS A 109 11.93 -20.02 10.90
N MET A 110 12.79 -19.04 11.17
CA MET A 110 12.93 -17.85 10.36
C MET A 110 13.97 -18.05 9.26
N THR A 111 13.63 -17.61 8.05
CA THR A 111 14.63 -17.43 6.99
C THR A 111 15.66 -16.37 7.41
N SER A 112 16.83 -16.38 6.78
CA SER A 112 17.89 -15.40 7.02
C SER A 112 17.40 -13.95 6.87
N GLU A 113 16.60 -13.67 5.83
CA GLU A 113 16.02 -12.35 5.60
C GLU A 113 14.96 -11.96 6.64
N GLN A 114 14.11 -12.90 7.07
CA GLN A 114 13.15 -12.63 8.15
C GLN A 114 13.87 -12.31 9.45
N ARG A 115 14.91 -13.08 9.79
CA ARG A 115 15.70 -12.84 11.00
C ARG A 115 16.36 -11.46 11.00
N ARG A 116 16.86 -11.00 9.84
CA ARG A 116 17.42 -9.66 9.69
C ARG A 116 16.38 -8.54 9.88
N ARG A 117 15.14 -8.78 9.44
CA ARG A 117 14.06 -7.78 9.45
C ARG A 117 13.15 -7.86 10.67
N ALA A 118 13.37 -8.85 11.54
CA ALA A 118 12.61 -9.06 12.76
C ALA A 118 12.84 -7.89 13.73
N VAL A 119 11.74 -7.33 14.25
CA VAL A 119 11.75 -6.25 15.23
C VAL A 119 11.40 -6.85 16.59
N ARG A 120 12.36 -6.83 17.52
CA ARG A 120 12.22 -7.50 18.83
C ARG A 120 11.69 -6.59 19.94
N HIS A 121 11.45 -5.32 19.65
CA HIS A 121 10.93 -4.35 20.61
C HIS A 121 9.79 -3.54 19.99
N ILE A 122 8.80 -3.18 20.78
CA ILE A 122 7.71 -2.32 20.30
C ILE A 122 8.28 -0.90 20.07
N PRO A 123 8.14 -0.31 18.88
CA PRO A 123 8.59 1.05 18.60
C PRO A 123 7.97 2.08 19.53
N THR A 124 8.71 3.13 19.86
CA THR A 124 8.11 4.29 20.53
C THR A 124 7.13 4.99 19.58
N VAL A 125 6.24 5.81 20.14
CA VAL A 125 5.32 6.65 19.35
C VAL A 125 6.10 7.55 18.37
N LEU A 126 7.25 8.07 18.82
CA LEU A 126 8.12 8.90 18.00
C LEU A 126 8.74 8.10 16.84
N ASP A 127 9.33 6.93 17.13
CA ASP A 127 9.95 6.08 16.09
C ASP A 127 8.93 5.67 15.03
N PHE A 128 7.72 5.30 15.48
CA PHE A 128 6.63 4.93 14.60
C PHE A 128 6.26 6.08 13.66
N PHE A 129 5.93 7.27 14.19
CA PHE A 129 5.51 8.39 13.35
C PHE A 129 6.65 8.94 12.49
N SER A 130 7.88 8.95 13.00
CA SER A 130 9.07 9.33 12.24
C SER A 130 9.29 8.40 11.05
N TYR A 131 9.15 7.08 11.26
CA TYR A 131 9.22 6.08 10.20
C TYR A 131 8.07 6.23 9.18
N ILE A 132 6.83 6.35 9.64
CA ILE A 132 5.65 6.45 8.76
C ILE A 132 5.70 7.72 7.92
N PHE A 133 5.92 8.88 8.55
CA PHE A 133 5.91 10.20 7.91
C PHE A 133 7.27 10.66 7.38
N HIS A 134 8.22 9.74 7.21
CA HIS A 134 9.55 10.07 6.69
C HIS A 134 9.49 10.82 5.36
N PHE A 135 9.87 12.10 5.38
CA PHE A 135 9.60 13.07 4.32
C PHE A 135 10.20 12.69 2.95
N GLN A 136 11.35 12.00 2.93
CA GLN A 136 12.02 11.61 1.68
C GLN A 136 11.27 10.49 0.95
N ALA A 137 10.54 9.65 1.67
CA ALA A 137 9.88 8.45 1.13
C ALA A 137 8.35 8.54 1.15
N LEU A 138 7.77 9.65 1.59
CA LEU A 138 6.31 9.78 1.79
C LEU A 138 5.51 9.73 0.48
N MET A 139 6.02 10.37 -0.58
CA MET A 139 5.29 10.57 -1.84
C MET A 139 5.68 9.61 -2.95
N CYS A 140 6.97 9.26 -3.02
CA CYS A 140 7.53 8.37 -4.02
C CYS A 140 8.89 7.88 -3.52
N GLY A 141 9.01 6.57 -3.31
CA GLY A 141 10.24 5.95 -2.87
C GLY A 141 10.03 4.45 -2.72
N PRO A 142 11.10 3.65 -2.75
CA PRO A 142 11.00 2.26 -2.34
C PRO A 142 10.54 2.17 -0.87
N LEU A 143 9.86 1.08 -0.55
CA LEU A 143 9.60 0.73 0.84
C LEU A 143 10.95 0.49 1.54
N VAL A 144 11.29 1.34 2.51
CA VAL A 144 12.40 1.13 3.44
C VAL A 144 11.86 0.38 4.64
N PHE A 145 12.51 -0.71 5.05
CA PHE A 145 12.11 -1.47 6.24
C PHE A 145 12.46 -0.71 7.52
N TYR A 146 11.69 -0.94 8.58
CA TYR A 146 11.86 -0.25 9.87
C TYR A 146 13.26 -0.42 10.47
N ASN A 147 13.82 -1.63 10.49
CA ASN A 147 15.18 -1.87 11.01
C ASN A 147 16.23 -1.05 10.23
N ASP A 148 16.15 -1.05 8.90
CA ASP A 148 17.09 -0.29 8.06
C ASP A 148 16.92 1.25 8.24
N TYR A 149 15.70 1.70 8.61
CA TYR A 149 15.40 3.09 8.92
C TYR A 149 16.00 3.52 10.26
N ILE A 150 15.76 2.77 11.33
CA ILE A 150 16.25 3.09 12.69
C ILE A 150 17.77 2.95 12.77
N GLU A 151 18.35 1.92 12.16
CA GLU A 151 19.80 1.72 12.15
C GLU A 151 20.54 2.68 11.22
N GLY A 152 19.82 3.50 10.42
CA GLY A 152 20.42 4.35 9.39
C GLY A 152 21.10 3.59 8.24
N LYS A 153 21.06 2.26 8.23
CA LYS A 153 21.72 1.39 7.24
C LYS A 153 21.09 1.44 5.85
N GLY A 154 19.88 2.00 5.71
CA GLY A 154 19.30 2.33 4.41
C GLY A 154 20.09 3.39 3.64
N TYR A 155 20.79 4.29 4.35
CA TYR A 155 21.46 5.47 3.80
C TYR A 155 22.96 5.29 3.57
N VAL A 156 23.61 4.43 4.37
CA VAL A 156 25.08 4.33 4.41
C VAL A 156 25.53 3.01 3.79
N LYS A 157 25.60 2.96 2.45
CA LYS A 157 26.41 1.95 1.75
C LYS A 157 27.64 2.67 1.20
N ASN A 158 28.83 2.16 1.52
CA ASN A 158 30.20 2.71 1.37
C ASN A 158 30.65 3.25 -0.02
N PHE A 159 29.76 3.69 -0.89
CA PHE A 159 30.08 4.35 -2.15
C PHE A 159 30.09 5.86 -1.95
N SER A 160 31.04 6.57 -2.59
CA SER A 160 31.02 8.03 -2.64
C SER A 160 29.64 8.50 -3.09
N PRO A 161 28.88 9.20 -2.23
CA PRO A 161 27.49 9.59 -2.51
C PRO A 161 27.38 10.38 -3.82
N THR A 162 28.38 11.22 -4.10
CA THR A 162 28.43 12.09 -5.28
C THR A 162 28.43 11.32 -6.59
N VAL A 163 29.20 10.23 -6.71
CA VAL A 163 29.26 9.43 -7.96
C VAL A 163 27.93 8.74 -8.22
N VAL A 164 27.29 8.21 -7.17
CA VAL A 164 25.97 7.56 -7.26
C VAL A 164 24.89 8.58 -7.64
N VAL A 165 24.92 9.77 -7.04
CA VAL A 165 23.99 10.86 -7.32
C VAL A 165 24.15 11.36 -8.75
N VAL A 166 25.38 11.67 -9.20
CA VAL A 166 25.65 12.14 -10.57
C VAL A 166 25.21 11.11 -11.61
N ARG A 167 25.56 9.84 -11.43
CA ARG A 167 25.13 8.76 -12.33
C ARG A 167 23.61 8.67 -12.40
N LYS A 168 22.91 8.73 -11.27
CA LYS A 168 21.44 8.66 -11.23
C LYS A 168 20.79 9.90 -11.83
N LEU A 169 21.37 11.09 -11.66
CA LEU A 169 20.92 12.32 -12.29
C LEU A 169 21.00 12.24 -13.81
N VAL A 170 22.13 11.77 -14.36
CA VAL A 170 22.29 11.60 -15.83
C VAL A 170 21.24 10.63 -16.39
N VAL A 171 21.05 9.47 -15.74
CA VAL A 171 20.01 8.50 -16.14
C VAL A 171 18.61 9.11 -16.03
N SER A 172 18.36 9.93 -15.01
CA SER A 172 17.08 10.61 -14.80
C SER A 172 16.80 11.61 -15.92
N ILE A 173 17.77 12.44 -16.30
CA ILE A 173 17.66 13.42 -17.40
C ILE A 173 17.38 12.69 -18.72
N PHE A 174 18.12 11.62 -19.03
CA PHE A 174 17.89 10.82 -20.23
C PHE A 174 16.47 10.23 -20.26
N CYS A 175 16.01 9.68 -19.13
CA CYS A 175 14.66 9.12 -19.02
C CYS A 175 13.58 10.21 -19.15
N ALA A 176 13.80 11.41 -18.61
CA ALA A 176 12.89 12.53 -18.76
C ALA A 176 12.76 12.96 -20.23
N LEU A 177 13.87 13.07 -20.95
CA LEU A 177 13.87 13.40 -22.38
C LEU A 177 13.13 12.33 -23.19
N PHE A 178 13.43 11.05 -22.95
CA PHE A 178 12.73 9.93 -23.58
C PHE A 178 11.21 9.96 -23.32
N LEU A 179 10.80 10.26 -22.08
CA LEU A 179 9.38 10.36 -21.72
C LEU A 179 8.72 11.52 -22.45
N ILE A 180 9.34 12.69 -22.50
CA ILE A 180 8.80 13.87 -23.19
C ILE A 180 8.61 13.61 -24.68
N THR A 181 9.50 12.85 -25.32
CA THR A 181 9.42 12.54 -26.76
C THR A 181 8.45 11.39 -27.09
N ILE A 182 8.41 10.33 -26.28
CA ILE A 182 7.65 9.10 -26.60
C ILE A 182 6.22 9.12 -26.07
N VAL A 183 5.96 9.74 -24.91
CA VAL A 183 4.62 9.79 -24.31
C VAL A 183 3.57 10.43 -25.24
N PRO A 184 3.85 11.55 -25.94
CA PRO A 184 2.89 12.14 -26.87
C PRO A 184 2.56 11.24 -28.07
N PHE A 185 3.47 10.34 -28.46
CA PHE A 185 3.29 9.44 -29.60
C PHE A 185 2.40 8.23 -29.28
N SER A 186 2.22 7.88 -28.01
CA SER A 186 1.37 6.76 -27.58
C SER A 186 0.53 7.14 -26.37
N PRO A 187 -0.43 8.06 -26.54
CA PRO A 187 -1.28 8.51 -25.44
C PRO A 187 -2.20 7.38 -24.97
N ILE A 188 -2.24 7.16 -23.65
CA ILE A 188 -3.08 6.12 -23.05
C ILE A 188 -4.58 6.41 -23.23
N THR A 189 -4.96 7.68 -23.39
CA THR A 189 -6.35 8.11 -23.64
C THR A 189 -6.91 7.58 -24.95
N TYR A 190 -6.05 7.23 -25.92
CA TYR A 190 -6.50 6.62 -27.17
C TYR A 190 -7.19 5.26 -26.96
N LEU A 191 -6.89 4.54 -25.86
CA LEU A 191 -7.60 3.31 -25.49
C LEU A 191 -9.09 3.54 -25.17
N GLN A 192 -9.46 4.77 -24.82
CA GLN A 192 -10.83 5.16 -24.50
C GLN A 192 -11.60 5.66 -25.73
N ASP A 193 -10.94 5.81 -26.88
CA ASP A 193 -11.59 6.28 -28.11
C ASP A 193 -12.57 5.22 -28.64
N PRO A 194 -13.87 5.55 -28.83
CA PRO A 194 -14.86 4.64 -29.39
C PRO A 194 -14.45 4.06 -30.75
N LYS A 195 -13.70 4.83 -31.56
CA LYS A 195 -13.21 4.37 -32.87
C LYS A 195 -12.18 3.25 -32.71
N PHE A 196 -11.27 3.40 -31.75
CA PHE A 196 -10.29 2.36 -31.43
C PHE A 196 -10.97 1.11 -30.86
N GLN A 197 -11.96 1.28 -29.98
CA GLN A 197 -12.67 0.17 -29.36
C GLN A 197 -13.51 -0.64 -30.35
N ASN A 198 -14.18 0.01 -31.30
CA ASN A 198 -15.12 -0.70 -32.19
C ASN A 198 -14.48 -1.19 -33.50
N TYR A 199 -13.51 -0.45 -34.06
CA TYR A 199 -13.02 -0.71 -35.42
C TYR A 199 -11.61 -1.30 -35.49
N THR A 200 -10.86 -1.32 -34.38
CA THR A 200 -9.48 -1.84 -34.38
C THR A 200 -9.44 -3.35 -34.11
N PRO A 201 -8.69 -4.14 -34.88
CA PRO A 201 -8.50 -5.57 -34.63
C PRO A 201 -7.92 -5.86 -33.24
N TRP A 202 -8.20 -7.04 -32.70
CA TRP A 202 -7.81 -7.42 -31.33
C TRP A 202 -6.29 -7.44 -31.12
N TYR A 203 -5.50 -7.84 -32.12
CA TYR A 203 -4.04 -7.93 -32.01
C TYR A 203 -3.39 -6.52 -31.99
N THR A 204 -3.89 -5.60 -32.82
CA THR A 204 -3.46 -4.18 -32.78
C THR A 204 -3.82 -3.52 -31.45
N LYS A 205 -5.00 -3.85 -30.87
CA LYS A 205 -5.36 -3.41 -29.53
C LYS A 205 -4.38 -3.92 -28.48
N LEU A 206 -4.03 -5.21 -28.54
CA LEU A 206 -3.08 -5.81 -27.61
C LEU A 206 -1.68 -5.17 -27.72
N LEU A 207 -1.18 -4.99 -28.95
CA LEU A 207 0.12 -4.36 -29.19
C LEU A 207 0.16 -2.91 -28.71
N TYR A 208 -0.89 -2.14 -29.00
CA TYR A 208 -0.99 -0.76 -28.53
C TYR A 208 -1.11 -0.69 -27.00
N LEU A 209 -1.89 -1.58 -26.38
CA LEU A 209 -2.01 -1.68 -24.93
C LEU A 209 -0.64 -1.99 -24.27
N LEU A 210 0.11 -2.96 -24.79
CA LEU A 210 1.45 -3.30 -24.29
C LEU A 210 2.41 -2.11 -24.41
N ARG A 211 2.38 -1.40 -25.55
CA ARG A 211 3.19 -0.20 -25.77
C ARG A 211 2.80 0.93 -24.82
N ALA A 212 1.51 1.31 -24.79
CA ALA A 212 1.00 2.41 -23.97
C ALA A 212 1.22 2.16 -22.47
N THR A 213 0.97 0.94 -21.98
CA THR A 213 1.22 0.57 -20.58
C THR A 213 2.71 0.60 -20.24
N SER A 214 3.59 0.14 -21.14
CA SER A 214 5.04 0.23 -20.95
C SER A 214 5.52 1.68 -20.83
N VAL A 215 5.03 2.56 -21.70
CA VAL A 215 5.35 4.01 -21.66
C VAL A 215 4.84 4.67 -20.38
N VAL A 216 3.63 4.34 -19.93
CA VAL A 216 3.10 4.86 -18.66
C VAL A 216 3.90 4.36 -17.47
N ARG A 217 4.32 3.09 -17.44
CA ARG A 217 5.19 2.55 -16.37
C ARG A 217 6.52 3.29 -16.29
N SER A 218 7.10 3.69 -17.43
CA SER A 218 8.36 4.46 -17.45
C SER A 218 8.27 5.79 -16.67
N LYS A 219 7.09 6.45 -16.66
CA LYS A 219 6.88 7.66 -15.82
C LYS A 219 7.04 7.35 -14.33
N TYR A 220 6.51 6.22 -13.88
CA TYR A 220 6.65 5.77 -12.50
C TYR A 220 8.09 5.39 -12.17
N TYR A 221 8.80 4.70 -13.06
CA TYR A 221 10.21 4.37 -12.85
C TYR A 221 11.10 5.61 -12.77
N HIS A 222 10.84 6.63 -13.57
CA HIS A 222 11.52 7.92 -13.47
C HIS A 222 11.27 8.61 -12.12
N ALA A 223 10.01 8.70 -11.69
CA ALA A 223 9.66 9.24 -10.39
C ALA A 223 10.31 8.45 -9.23
N TRP A 224 10.35 7.12 -9.36
CA TRP A 224 11.00 6.23 -8.40
C TRP A 224 12.53 6.41 -8.37
N LEU A 225 13.18 6.60 -9.52
CA LEU A 225 14.60 6.94 -9.61
C LEU A 225 14.91 8.26 -8.89
N LEU A 226 14.06 9.28 -9.07
CA LEU A 226 14.18 10.55 -8.35
C LEU A 226 13.94 10.40 -6.84
N GLY A 227 12.96 9.59 -6.42
CA GLY A 227 12.74 9.24 -5.02
C GLY A 227 13.97 8.58 -4.39
N ASN A 228 14.61 7.67 -5.13
CA ASN A 228 15.88 7.08 -4.70
C ASN A 228 17.03 8.09 -4.64
N LEU A 229 17.05 9.12 -5.49
CA LEU A 229 18.10 10.15 -5.45
C LEU A 229 18.07 10.91 -4.12
N LYS A 230 16.87 11.25 -3.65
CA LYS A 230 16.64 11.92 -2.35
C LYS A 230 17.12 11.10 -1.16
N HIS A 231 17.32 9.81 -1.34
CA HIS A 231 17.84 8.92 -0.28
C HIS A 231 19.36 9.00 -0.13
N PHE A 232 20.09 9.60 -1.09
CA PHE A 232 21.56 9.75 -1.06
C PHE A 232 22.01 11.20 -0.84
N MET A 233 21.07 12.13 -0.65
CA MET A 233 21.30 13.53 -0.29
C MET A 233 20.90 13.74 1.17
#